data_AF-A0A1A8IIR8-F1
#
_entry.id   AF-A0A1A8IIR8-F1
#
_cell.length_a   1.000
_cell.length_b   1.000
_cell.length_c   1.000
_cell.angle_alpha   90.00
_cell.angle_beta   90.00
_cell.angle_gamma   90.00
#
_symmetry.space_group_name_H-M   'P 1'
#
loop_
_entity.id
_entity.type
_entity.pdbx_description
1 polymer ?
#
loop_
_entity_poly.entity_id
_entity_poly.type
_entity_poly.pdbx_seq_one_letter_code
_entity_poly.pdbx_strand_id
1 'polypeptide(L)'
;DDFLRCLMDCYNITTGQWTAMPGHYINSKGALFTAKIRGDSAFTVKHMLTLEYTIAANVWKPRRQMKGFPKSGSLWTCLLRLPKSGPVTPKLDVEQEIPLSGASEGF
;
A
#
# COMPACT_ATOMS: atom_id res chain seq x y z
N ASP A 1 13.06 -21.99 14.59
CA ASP A 1 12.46 -20.66 14.87
C ASP A 1 13.28 -19.55 14.25
N ASP A 2 12.75 -18.94 13.18
CA ASP A 2 13.23 -17.63 12.72
C ASP A 2 12.78 -16.60 13.78
N PHE A 3 13.70 -16.18 14.65
CA PHE A 3 13.43 -15.30 15.80
C PHE A 3 13.24 -13.82 15.43
N LEU A 4 13.43 -13.45 14.16
CA LEU A 4 13.28 -12.08 13.70
C LEU A 4 11.79 -11.73 13.63
N ARG A 5 11.36 -10.82 14.50
CA ARG A 5 10.01 -10.22 14.48
C ARG A 5 10.11 -8.80 13.93
N CYS A 6 9.16 -8.41 13.10
CA CYS A 6 9.04 -7.04 12.62
C CYS A 6 8.06 -6.28 13.49
N LEU A 7 8.41 -5.02 13.77
CA LEU A 7 7.52 -4.00 14.31
C LEU A 7 6.95 -3.19 13.14
N MET A 8 5.66 -2.91 13.19
CA MET A 8 4.95 -2.12 12.18
C MET A 8 4.23 -0.96 12.88
N ASP A 9 4.90 0.18 13.01
CA ASP A 9 4.35 1.35 13.71
C ASP A 9 3.68 2.34 12.76
N CYS A 10 2.79 3.17 13.29
CA CYS A 10 2.04 4.16 12.50
C CYS A 10 2.57 5.57 12.78
N TYR A 11 2.86 6.33 11.72
CA TYR A 11 3.11 7.77 11.84
C TYR A 11 1.84 8.53 11.49
N ASN A 12 1.27 9.25 12.46
CA ASN A 12 0.11 10.10 12.25
C ASN A 12 0.58 11.47 11.74
N ILE A 13 0.21 11.81 10.51
CA ILE A 13 0.63 13.05 9.84
C ILE A 13 -0.05 14.28 10.47
N THR A 14 -1.28 14.14 10.98
CA THR A 14 -2.02 15.23 11.62
C THR A 14 -1.41 15.62 12.96
N THR A 15 -0.96 14.65 13.74
CA THR A 15 -0.35 14.90 15.07
C THR A 15 1.17 14.98 15.02
N GLY A 16 1.80 14.51 13.93
CA GLY A 16 3.25 14.45 13.77
C GLY A 16 3.93 13.39 14.65
N GLN A 17 3.18 12.41 15.16
CA GLN A 17 3.68 11.45 16.16
C GLN A 17 3.67 10.01 15.65
N TRP A 18 4.66 9.24 16.10
CA TRP A 18 4.67 7.79 15.98
C TRP A 18 3.81 7.17 17.08
N THR A 19 3.02 6.16 16.71
CA THR A 19 2.27 5.32 17.64
C THR A 19 2.71 3.88 17.44
N ALA A 20 3.20 3.27 18.52
CA ALA A 20 3.56 1.86 18.54
C ALA A 20 2.29 1.02 18.37
N MET A 21 2.28 0.11 17.40
CA MET A 21 1.09 -0.70 17.13
C MET A 21 1.22 -2.06 17.83
N PRO A 22 0.13 -2.58 18.42
CA PRO A 22 0.14 -3.92 18.98
C PRO A 22 0.32 -4.97 17.87
N GLY A 23 1.31 -5.84 18.02
CA GLY A 23 1.54 -6.97 17.13
C GLY A 23 3.01 -7.22 16.85
N HIS A 24 3.38 -8.50 16.83
CA HIS A 24 4.69 -8.94 16.35
C HIS A 24 4.48 -9.74 15.08
N TYR A 25 5.00 -9.25 13.96
CA TYR A 25 4.81 -9.88 12.66
C TYR A 25 6.00 -10.80 12.37
N ILE A 26 5.70 -12.10 12.19
CA ILE A 26 6.72 -13.12 12.03
C ILE A 26 7.44 -12.90 10.69
N ASN A 27 8.77 -12.81 10.74
CA ASN A 27 9.61 -12.80 9.55
C ASN A 27 9.81 -14.23 9.02
N SER A 28 8.72 -14.88 8.61
CA SER A 28 8.81 -16.24 8.10
C SER A 28 9.70 -16.24 6.85
N LYS A 29 10.82 -16.97 6.91
CA LYS A 29 11.74 -17.11 5.78
C LYS A 29 12.33 -15.77 5.32
N GLY A 30 12.52 -14.77 6.18
CA GLY A 30 13.22 -13.51 5.83
C GLY A 30 12.46 -12.58 4.88
N ALA A 31 11.13 -12.68 4.78
CA ALA A 31 10.27 -11.88 3.90
C ALA A 31 10.17 -10.37 4.23
N LEU A 32 10.74 -9.92 5.36
CA LEU A 32 10.53 -8.56 5.88
C LEU A 32 11.65 -7.54 5.62
N PHE A 33 12.60 -7.81 4.71
CA PHE A 33 13.62 -6.80 4.35
C PHE A 33 13.12 -5.74 3.36
N THR A 34 11.98 -5.96 2.73
CA THR A 34 11.39 -5.03 1.78
C THR A 34 9.89 -4.98 1.98
N ALA A 35 9.38 -3.77 2.17
CA ALA A 35 7.95 -3.50 2.23
C ALA A 35 7.51 -2.51 1.15
N LYS A 36 6.29 -2.66 0.63
CA LYS A 36 5.65 -1.72 -0.29
C LYS A 36 4.25 -1.38 0.21
N ILE A 37 3.89 -0.10 0.20
CA ILE A 37 2.55 0.36 0.54
C ILE A 37 1.77 0.67 -0.75
N ARG A 38 0.51 0.25 -0.81
CA ARG A 38 -0.43 0.60 -1.87
C ARG A 38 -1.83 0.74 -1.28
N GLY A 39 -2.33 1.97 -1.21
CA GLY A 39 -3.64 2.25 -0.60
C GLY A 39 -3.66 1.84 0.87
N ASP A 40 -4.64 1.02 1.24
CA ASP A 40 -4.84 0.44 2.57
C ASP A 40 -4.07 -0.87 2.80
N SER A 41 -3.17 -1.23 1.87
CA SER A 41 -2.51 -2.52 1.86
C SER A 41 -0.99 -2.36 1.90
N ALA A 42 -0.34 -3.23 2.65
CA ALA A 42 1.10 -3.29 2.74
C ALA A 42 1.61 -4.68 2.43
N PHE A 43 2.67 -4.74 1.63
CA PHE A 43 3.23 -5.97 1.11
C PHE A 43 4.63 -6.14 1.64
N THR A 44 4.92 -7.31 2.19
CA THR A 44 6.27 -7.72 2.55
C THR A 44 6.73 -8.66 1.44
N VAL A 45 7.83 -8.32 0.76
CA VAL A 45 8.19 -8.94 -0.52
C VAL A 45 9.54 -9.65 -0.41
N LYS A 46 9.59 -10.92 -0.87
CA LYS A 46 10.83 -11.69 -1.04
C LYS A 46 10.74 -12.62 -2.25
N HIS A 47 11.89 -13.11 -2.69
CA HIS A 47 12.08 -14.19 -3.67
C HIS A 47 11.03 -15.32 -3.63
N MET A 48 10.74 -15.87 -2.44
CA MET A 48 9.88 -17.05 -2.30
C MET A 48 8.45 -16.74 -1.84
N LEU A 49 8.25 -15.60 -1.18
CA LEU A 49 7.00 -15.28 -0.51
C LEU A 49 6.71 -13.79 -0.53
N THR A 50 5.46 -13.44 -0.84
CA THR A 50 4.92 -12.10 -0.57
C THR A 50 3.73 -12.23 0.38
N LEU A 51 3.71 -11.46 1.47
CA LEU A 51 2.57 -11.37 2.37
C LEU A 51 1.92 -9.99 2.24
N GLU A 52 0.60 -9.96 2.11
CA GLU A 52 -0.17 -8.73 2.18
C GLU A 52 -0.83 -8.61 3.55
N TYR A 53 -0.77 -7.40 4.08
CA TYR A 53 -1.48 -6.97 5.27
C TYR A 53 -2.40 -5.81 4.93
N THR A 54 -3.63 -5.83 5.44
CA THR A 54 -4.50 -4.66 5.48
C THR A 54 -4.07 -3.75 6.62
N ILE A 55 -3.84 -2.49 6.32
CA ILE A 55 -3.57 -1.41 7.28
C ILE A 55 -4.91 -1.03 7.91
N ALA A 56 -5.20 -1.57 9.09
CA ALA A 56 -6.35 -1.13 9.89
C ALA A 56 -5.91 -0.07 10.91
N ALA A 57 -6.90 0.58 11.56
CA ALA A 57 -6.65 1.70 12.46
C ALA A 57 -5.61 1.38 13.57
N ASN A 58 -5.63 0.16 14.12
CA ASN A 58 -4.86 -0.19 15.32
C ASN A 58 -3.99 -1.45 15.12
N VAL A 59 -4.06 -2.11 13.96
CA VAL A 59 -3.35 -3.37 13.71
C VAL A 59 -3.23 -3.63 12.21
N TRP A 60 -2.23 -4.39 11.81
CA TRP A 60 -2.09 -4.85 10.44
C TRP A 60 -2.65 -6.26 10.36
N LYS A 61 -3.67 -6.47 9.52
CA LYS A 61 -4.35 -7.77 9.42
C LYS A 61 -3.80 -8.56 8.24
N PRO A 62 -3.31 -9.80 8.44
CA PRO A 62 -2.92 -10.65 7.31
C PRO A 62 -4.10 -10.80 6.35
N ARG A 63 -3.88 -10.55 5.06
CA ARG A 63 -4.93 -10.60 4.03
C ARG A 63 -4.73 -11.75 3.05
N ARG A 64 -3.53 -11.88 2.48
CA ARG A 64 -3.21 -12.98 1.56
C ARG A 64 -1.72 -13.30 1.56
N GLN A 65 -1.46 -14.54 1.15
CA GLN A 65 -0.14 -15.02 0.83
C GLN A 65 -0.02 -15.22 -0.68
N MET A 66 1.07 -14.74 -1.26
CA MET A 66 1.32 -14.78 -2.69
C MET A 66 2.70 -15.38 -3.00
N LYS A 67 2.88 -15.82 -4.24
CA LYS A 67 4.20 -16.22 -4.75
C LYS A 67 5.18 -15.04 -4.58
N GLY A 68 6.40 -15.38 -4.18
CA GLY A 68 7.47 -14.41 -4.04
C GLY A 68 7.85 -13.74 -5.36
N PHE A 69 8.52 -12.60 -5.22
CA PHE A 69 9.07 -11.85 -6.33
C PHE A 69 10.54 -12.26 -6.53
N PRO A 70 10.90 -12.95 -7.63
CA PRO A 70 12.17 -13.68 -7.78
C PRO A 70 13.41 -12.79 -7.97
N LYS A 71 13.33 -11.48 -7.75
CA LYS A 71 14.51 -10.60 -7.76
C LYS A 71 15.10 -10.50 -6.36
N SER A 72 16.34 -10.93 -6.23
CA SER A 72 17.16 -10.76 -5.03
C SER A 72 17.73 -9.34 -5.01
N GLY A 73 17.49 -8.59 -3.93
CA GLY A 73 18.09 -7.26 -3.71
C GLY A 73 17.34 -6.08 -4.34
N SER A 74 17.15 -5.05 -3.51
CA SER A 74 16.70 -3.68 -3.81
C SER A 74 15.42 -3.51 -4.63
N LEU A 75 14.28 -3.65 -3.95
CA LEU A 75 13.05 -2.98 -4.37
C LEU A 75 13.08 -1.54 -3.85
N TRP A 76 12.97 -0.60 -4.79
CA TRP A 76 13.04 0.83 -4.61
C TRP A 76 12.34 1.32 -3.34
N THR A 77 13.09 1.92 -2.41
CA THR A 77 12.53 2.82 -1.41
C THR A 77 12.00 4.05 -2.14
N CYS A 78 10.69 4.13 -2.34
CA CYS A 78 10.06 5.38 -2.72
C CYS A 78 9.73 6.17 -1.45
N LEU A 79 10.26 7.39 -1.35
CA LEU A 79 9.81 8.35 -0.36
C LEU A 79 8.40 8.81 -0.78
N LEU A 80 7.40 8.50 0.03
CA LEU A 80 6.09 9.11 -0.09
C LEU A 80 6.24 10.59 0.24
N ARG A 81 6.30 11.42 -0.80
CA ARG A 81 6.31 12.87 -0.63
C ARG A 81 4.91 13.30 -0.22
N LEU A 82 4.78 13.86 0.99
CA LEU A 82 3.51 14.39 1.45
C LEU A 82 3.07 15.55 0.53
N PRO A 83 1.78 15.62 0.16
CA PRO A 83 1.24 16.78 -0.53
C PRO A 83 1.48 18.02 0.33
N LYS A 84 2.03 19.08 -0.29
CA LYS A 84 2.30 20.36 0.39
C LYS A 84 1.00 21.03 0.88
N SER A 85 -0.14 20.66 0.31
CA SER A 85 -1.45 21.24 0.55
C SER A 85 -2.41 20.14 1.02
N GLY A 86 -2.37 19.82 2.32
CA GLY A 86 -3.39 19.02 3.02
C GLY A 86 -3.72 17.64 2.42
N PRO A 87 -4.75 16.96 2.94
CA PRO A 87 -5.25 15.73 2.36
C PRO A 87 -5.76 16.01 0.94
N VAL A 88 -5.22 15.30 -0.06
CA VAL A 88 -5.74 15.36 -1.43
C VAL A 88 -7.02 14.52 -1.45
N THR A 89 -8.17 15.18 -1.56
CA THR A 89 -9.45 14.51 -1.82
C THR A 89 -9.39 13.94 -3.24
N PRO A 90 -9.53 12.62 -3.45
CA PRO A 90 -9.56 12.05 -4.79
C PRO A 90 -10.76 12.64 -5.54
N LYS A 91 -10.53 13.23 -6.71
CA LYS A 91 -11.65 13.55 -7.61
C LYS A 91 -12.14 12.24 -8.21
N LEU A 92 -13.41 11.93 -8.01
CA LEU A 92 -14.09 10.90 -8.78
C LEU A 92 -14.23 11.45 -10.19
N ASP A 93 -13.62 10.76 -11.16
CA ASP A 93 -13.80 11.09 -12.57
C ASP A 93 -15.27 10.81 -12.91
N VAL A 94 -16.07 11.87 -12.99
CA VAL A 94 -17.42 11.80 -13.53
C VAL A 94 -17.27 11.64 -15.04
N GLU A 95 -17.67 10.49 -15.58
CA GLU A 95 -17.75 10.26 -17.01
C GLU A 95 -18.55 11.41 -17.65
N GLN A 96 -17.89 12.23 -18.47
CA GLN A 96 -18.56 13.22 -19.29
C GLN A 96 -19.31 12.47 -20.39
N GLU A 97 -20.63 12.43 -20.29
CA GLU A 97 -21.51 12.08 -21.42
C GLU A 97 -21.20 13.02 -22.59
N ILE A 98 -20.71 12.45 -23.68
CA ILE A 98 -20.48 13.14 -24.95
C ILE A 98 -21.86 13.41 -25.57
N PRO A 99 -22.24 14.66 -25.87
CA PRO A 99 -23.48 14.93 -26.58
C PRO A 99 -23.34 14.42 -28.02
N LEU A 100 -24.21 13.51 -28.43
CA LEU A 100 -24.37 13.08 -29.83
C LEU A 100 -24.82 14.29 -30.66
N SER A 101 -23.88 14.89 -31.39
CA SER A 101 -24.14 16.02 -32.28
C SER A 101 -24.81 15.55 -33.57
N GLY A 102 -26.07 15.95 -33.74
CA GLY A 102 -26.64 16.42 -35.01
C GLY A 102 -26.88 15.37 -36.11
N ALA A 103 -28.15 14.99 -36.25
CA ALA A 103 -28.68 14.53 -37.53
C ALA A 103 -28.52 15.64 -38.59
N SER A 104 -27.95 15.30 -39.74
CA SER A 104 -28.02 16.13 -40.94
C SER A 104 -28.80 15.37 -42.01
N GLU A 105 -30.00 15.86 -42.30
CA GLU A 105 -30.83 15.51 -43.44
C GLU A 105 -30.08 15.86 -44.75
N GLY A 106 -30.23 15.01 -45.76
CA GLY A 106 -29.74 15.26 -47.12
C GLY A 106 -30.63 14.49 -48.11
N PHE A 107 -31.24 15.27 -49.00
CA PHE A 107 -32.25 14.94 -50.02
C PHE A 107 -31.86 13.82 -50.99
#